data_AF-A0A7J6NI23-F1
#
_entry.id   AF-A0A7J6NI23-F1
#
_cell.length_a   1.000
_cell.length_b   1.000
_cell.length_c   1.000
_cell.angle_alpha   90.00
_cell.angle_beta   90.00
_cell.angle_gamma   90.00
#
_symmetry.space_group_name_H-M   'P 1'
#
loop_
_entity.id
_entity.type
_entity.pdbx_description
1 polymer ?
#
loop_
_entity_poly.entity_id
_entity_poly.type
_entity_poly.pdbx_seq_one_letter_code
_entity_poly.pdbx_strand_id
1 'polypeptide(L)'
;MESSSFTGLRARTHSDPELPQLLPVPARPHSSYEPKVAPKSYTQFEPDVIEAMSVALGIDVESQTQFHWIVRDCLLALRDNGWLCTVSRPSPSVADLTYTNALSQEAKSYHPVVEEHRLLAERLMLEWKELEQKRKDRLYLIKELVYHQISGIKDVRKVSNPKVMERLLEYLGIDVLTESYLIRRVKQVLEGAYFTVKHLGGLHHVTVDTVVDVHALIVQLALERAAFMKKVSPSGLLYCIECETALGDVICGSCHDVFCNACM
;
A
#
# COMPACT_ATOMS: atom_id res chain seq x y z
N MET A 1 -2.00 10.60 -58.67
CA MET A 1 -3.33 10.19 -59.15
C MET A 1 -3.65 8.89 -58.43
N GLU A 2 -4.55 8.77 -57.47
CA GLU A 2 -5.69 9.57 -57.02
C GLU A 2 -5.81 9.36 -55.50
N SER A 3 -5.94 10.44 -54.73
CA SER A 3 -6.30 10.37 -53.31
C SER A 3 -7.81 10.49 -53.19
N SER A 4 -8.48 9.38 -52.88
CA SER A 4 -9.92 9.31 -52.66
C SER A 4 -10.30 10.01 -51.35
N SER A 5 -10.63 11.29 -51.44
CA SER A 5 -11.26 12.05 -50.36
C SER A 5 -12.74 11.68 -50.26
N PHE A 6 -13.07 10.76 -49.36
CA PHE A 6 -14.44 10.49 -48.93
C PHE A 6 -14.94 11.65 -48.05
N THR A 7 -15.41 12.74 -48.67
CA THR A 7 -16.22 13.75 -48.00
C THR A 7 -17.68 13.47 -48.30
N GLY A 8 -18.31 12.66 -47.45
CA GLY A 8 -19.76 12.43 -47.48
C GLY A 8 -20.53 13.68 -47.07
N LEU A 9 -20.70 14.62 -47.98
CA LEU A 9 -21.68 15.70 -47.86
C LEU A 9 -23.06 15.10 -48.15
N ARG A 10 -23.79 14.70 -47.12
CA ARG A 10 -25.21 14.37 -47.24
C ARG A 10 -25.97 15.63 -47.68
N ALA A 11 -26.75 15.53 -48.76
CA ALA A 11 -27.62 16.60 -49.21
C ALA A 11 -28.69 16.87 -48.13
N ARG A 12 -28.79 18.14 -47.68
CA ARG A 12 -29.81 18.58 -46.73
C ARG A 12 -31.20 18.46 -47.34
N THR A 13 -32.12 17.78 -46.67
CA THR A 13 -33.55 17.84 -46.99
C THR A 13 -34.21 18.96 -46.20
N HIS A 14 -35.32 19.49 -46.73
CA HIS A 14 -36.02 20.71 -46.27
C HIS A 14 -36.54 20.72 -44.81
N SER A 15 -36.29 19.67 -44.04
CA SER A 15 -36.80 19.47 -42.68
C SER A 15 -35.74 19.47 -41.58
N ASP A 16 -34.46 19.70 -41.90
CA ASP A 16 -33.41 19.76 -40.87
C ASP A 16 -33.38 21.14 -40.19
N PRO A 17 -33.55 21.23 -38.86
CA PRO A 17 -33.46 22.49 -38.12
C PRO A 17 -32.04 23.08 -38.24
N GLU A 18 -31.95 24.41 -38.41
CA GLU A 18 -30.69 25.14 -38.53
C GLU A 18 -29.88 25.09 -37.22
N LEU A 19 -29.11 24.01 -37.04
CA LEU A 19 -28.09 23.96 -36.01
C LEU A 19 -26.93 24.89 -36.39
N PRO A 20 -26.46 25.76 -35.48
CA PRO A 20 -25.28 26.58 -35.74
C PRO A 20 -24.10 25.65 -36.09
N GLN A 21 -23.41 25.97 -37.20
CA GLN A 21 -22.23 25.22 -37.63
C GLN A 21 -21.21 25.19 -36.48
N LEU A 22 -21.05 24.02 -35.87
CA LEU A 22 -19.99 23.79 -34.90
C LEU A 22 -18.66 24.06 -35.60
N LEU A 23 -17.89 25.01 -35.06
CA LEU A 23 -16.55 25.31 -35.53
C LEU A 23 -15.75 24.00 -35.58
N PRO A 24 -14.98 23.76 -36.66
CA PRO A 24 -14.15 22.56 -36.76
C PRO A 24 -13.19 22.55 -35.57
N VAL A 25 -13.29 21.50 -34.74
CA VAL A 25 -12.37 21.27 -33.63
C VAL A 25 -10.96 21.21 -34.25
N PRO A 26 -9.97 21.97 -33.72
CA PRO A 26 -8.62 21.92 -34.25
C PRO A 26 -8.14 20.46 -34.24
N ALA A 27 -7.72 19.97 -35.41
CA ALA A 27 -7.18 18.63 -35.53
C ALA A 27 -6.01 18.50 -34.55
N ARG A 28 -6.08 17.50 -33.66
CA ARG A 28 -4.96 17.23 -32.74
C ARG A 28 -3.70 17.00 -33.58
N PRO A 29 -2.54 17.57 -33.20
CA PRO A 29 -1.29 17.30 -33.89
C PRO A 29 -1.03 15.79 -33.93
N HIS A 30 -0.67 15.29 -35.12
CA HIS A 30 -0.50 13.86 -35.41
C HIS A 30 0.50 13.14 -34.49
N SER A 31 1.36 13.88 -33.77
CA SER A 31 2.27 13.35 -32.74
C SER A 31 1.56 12.69 -31.55
N SER A 32 0.27 12.95 -31.35
CA SER A 32 -0.52 12.29 -30.30
C SER A 32 -0.95 10.86 -30.66
N TYR A 33 -0.81 10.46 -31.93
CA TYR A 33 -1.18 9.13 -32.45
C TYR A 33 0.03 8.28 -32.82
N GLU A 34 1.25 8.82 -32.74
CA GLU A 34 2.45 8.01 -32.91
C GLU A 34 2.53 6.99 -31.75
N PRO A 35 2.69 5.70 -32.04
CA PRO A 35 2.91 4.72 -30.99
C PRO A 35 4.15 5.17 -30.23
N LYS A 36 4.01 5.43 -28.93
CA LYS A 36 5.13 5.73 -28.05
C LYS A 36 6.18 4.65 -28.28
N VAL A 37 7.32 5.02 -28.86
CA VAL A 37 8.47 4.12 -29.01
C VAL A 37 8.71 3.55 -27.62
N ALA A 38 8.57 2.22 -27.47
CA ALA A 38 8.83 1.57 -26.19
C ALA A 38 10.22 2.02 -25.73
N PRO A 39 10.35 2.62 -24.54
CA PRO A 39 11.64 3.10 -24.08
C PRO A 39 12.60 1.93 -24.10
N LYS A 40 13.66 2.01 -24.89
CA LYS A 40 14.74 1.02 -24.87
C LYS A 40 15.25 1.01 -23.43
N SER A 41 15.06 -0.11 -22.73
CA SER A 41 15.55 -0.30 -21.38
C SER A 41 17.06 -0.48 -21.45
N TYR A 42 17.80 0.63 -21.42
CA TYR A 42 19.25 0.57 -21.22
C TYR A 42 19.49 0.11 -19.79
N THR A 43 20.06 -1.08 -19.64
CA THR A 43 20.61 -1.54 -18.36
C THR A 43 21.75 -0.58 -17.99
N GLN A 44 21.59 0.15 -16.88
CA GLN A 44 22.57 1.17 -16.47
C GLN A 44 23.91 0.57 -16.02
N PHE A 45 23.92 -0.71 -15.68
CA PHE A 45 25.07 -1.47 -15.22
C PHE A 45 25.03 -2.87 -15.87
N GLU A 46 26.21 -3.48 -16.01
CA GLU A 46 26.34 -4.86 -16.48
C GLU A 46 25.69 -5.84 -15.49
N PRO A 47 24.99 -6.88 -15.97
CA PRO A 47 24.28 -7.83 -15.11
C PRO A 47 25.22 -8.56 -14.14
N ASP A 48 26.43 -8.92 -14.59
CA ASP A 48 27.45 -9.59 -13.79
C ASP A 48 27.91 -8.74 -12.60
N VAL A 49 27.94 -7.41 -12.77
CA VAL A 49 28.30 -6.47 -11.70
C VAL A 49 27.18 -6.34 -10.68
N ILE A 50 25.93 -6.39 -11.14
CA ILE A 50 24.75 -6.37 -10.27
C ILE A 50 24.71 -7.64 -9.41
N GLU A 51 24.95 -8.80 -10.01
CA GLU A 51 25.00 -10.09 -9.31
C GLU A 51 26.17 -10.17 -8.32
N ALA A 52 27.35 -9.71 -8.71
CA ALA A 52 28.49 -9.66 -7.79
C ALA A 52 28.24 -8.71 -6.60
N MET A 53 27.60 -7.56 -6.85
CA MET A 53 27.27 -6.58 -5.81
C MET A 53 26.15 -7.07 -4.90
N SER A 54 25.13 -7.76 -5.40
CA SER A 54 24.09 -8.33 -4.54
C SER A 54 24.66 -9.38 -3.59
N VAL A 55 25.56 -10.25 -4.07
CA VAL A 55 26.29 -11.20 -3.22
C VAL A 55 27.11 -10.48 -2.15
N ALA A 56 27.83 -9.41 -2.52
CA ALA A 56 28.61 -8.62 -1.57
C ALA A 56 27.76 -7.94 -0.48
N LEU A 57 26.53 -7.54 -0.82
CA LEU A 57 25.56 -6.95 0.11
C LEU A 57 24.76 -8.01 0.89
N GLY A 58 24.95 -9.30 0.61
CA GLY A 58 24.19 -10.39 1.24
C GLY A 58 22.73 -10.48 0.78
N ILE A 59 22.40 -9.90 -0.38
CA ILE A 59 21.06 -9.88 -0.97
C ILE A 59 20.96 -10.99 -2.01
N ASP A 60 19.98 -11.87 -1.85
CA ASP A 60 19.63 -12.85 -2.86
C ASP A 60 18.72 -12.23 -3.93
N VAL A 61 19.19 -12.18 -5.18
CA VAL A 61 18.54 -11.49 -6.30
C VAL A 61 17.19 -12.10 -6.62
N GLU A 62 17.05 -13.42 -6.49
CA GLU A 62 15.82 -14.12 -6.90
C GLU A 62 14.73 -14.03 -5.83
N SER A 63 15.10 -14.26 -4.55
CA SER A 63 14.13 -14.26 -3.46
C SER A 63 13.78 -12.88 -2.93
N GLN A 64 14.67 -11.87 -3.10
CA GLN A 64 14.52 -10.56 -2.47
C GLN A 64 14.51 -9.38 -3.46
N THR A 65 13.62 -9.46 -4.44
CA THR A 65 13.42 -8.40 -5.45
C THR A 65 13.18 -7.00 -4.88
N GLN A 66 12.59 -6.92 -3.68
CA GLN A 66 12.32 -5.67 -2.96
C GLN A 66 13.57 -4.90 -2.54
N PHE A 67 14.76 -5.53 -2.48
CA PHE A 67 16.02 -4.89 -2.09
C PHE A 67 16.95 -4.59 -3.27
N HIS A 68 16.52 -4.85 -4.51
CA HIS A 68 17.31 -4.54 -5.72
C HIS A 68 17.69 -3.06 -5.83
N TRP A 69 16.88 -2.17 -5.26
CA TRP A 69 17.19 -0.75 -5.25
C TRP A 69 18.45 -0.42 -4.43
N ILE A 70 18.78 -1.19 -3.39
CA ILE A 70 19.98 -0.98 -2.56
C ILE A 70 21.24 -1.27 -3.38
N VAL A 71 21.21 -2.35 -4.16
CA VAL A 71 22.30 -2.72 -5.09
C VAL A 71 22.53 -1.59 -6.09
N ARG A 72 21.45 -1.05 -6.65
CA ARG A 72 21.50 0.07 -7.58
C ARG A 72 22.05 1.35 -6.92
N ASP A 73 21.58 1.67 -5.73
CA ASP A 73 21.98 2.87 -4.99
C ASP A 73 23.46 2.81 -4.61
N CYS A 74 23.94 1.65 -4.17
CA CYS A 74 25.36 1.42 -3.90
C CYS A 74 26.23 1.62 -5.15
N LEU A 75 25.82 1.10 -6.31
CA LEU A 75 26.55 1.27 -7.57
C LEU A 75 26.57 2.74 -8.04
N LEU A 76 25.47 3.46 -7.84
CA LEU A 76 25.39 4.90 -8.12
C LEU A 76 26.29 5.70 -7.18
N ALA A 77 26.25 5.41 -5.88
CA ALA A 77 27.10 6.05 -4.88
C ALA A 77 28.60 5.83 -5.16
N LEU A 78 28.98 4.64 -5.62
CA LEU A 78 30.36 4.36 -6.04
C LEU A 78 30.75 5.17 -7.28
N ARG A 79 29.87 5.24 -8.27
CA ARG A 79 30.09 6.02 -9.50
C ARG A 79 30.23 7.52 -9.22
N ASP A 80 29.39 8.07 -8.34
CA ASP A 80 29.42 9.48 -7.94
C ASP A 80 30.74 9.84 -7.23
N ASN A 81 31.32 8.88 -6.50
CA ASN A 81 32.64 9.00 -5.88
C ASN A 81 33.81 8.70 -6.85
N GLY A 82 33.53 8.44 -8.13
CA GLY A 82 34.54 8.16 -9.16
C GLY A 82 35.12 6.74 -9.11
N TRP A 83 34.45 5.79 -8.45
CA TRP A 83 34.87 4.39 -8.37
C TRP A 83 34.13 3.52 -9.37
N LEU A 84 34.87 2.65 -10.06
CA LEU A 84 34.34 1.65 -10.99
C LEU A 84 34.46 0.27 -10.35
N CYS A 85 33.38 -0.50 -10.44
CA CYS A 85 33.36 -1.90 -10.00
C CYS A 85 33.72 -2.80 -11.17
N THR A 86 34.76 -3.61 -10.99
CA THR A 86 35.13 -4.67 -11.92
C THR A 86 35.13 -6.00 -11.20
N VAL A 87 34.61 -7.04 -11.87
CA VAL A 87 34.62 -8.41 -11.37
C VAL A 87 35.99 -9.01 -11.66
N SER A 88 36.77 -9.32 -10.63
CA SER A 88 38.17 -9.74 -10.80
C SER A 88 38.33 -11.22 -11.14
N ARG A 89 37.38 -12.08 -10.70
CA ARG A 89 37.28 -13.49 -11.09
C ARG A 89 35.82 -13.96 -11.09
N PRO A 90 35.32 -14.56 -12.19
CA PRO A 90 34.05 -15.26 -12.19
C PRO A 90 34.25 -16.65 -11.57
N SER A 91 34.18 -16.75 -10.24
CA SER A 91 34.14 -18.03 -9.53
C SER A 91 32.72 -18.27 -9.03
N PRO A 92 32.17 -19.49 -9.12
CA PRO A 92 30.76 -19.77 -8.86
C PRO A 92 30.32 -19.65 -7.38
N SER A 93 31.18 -19.21 -6.47
CA SER A 93 30.84 -19.10 -5.03
C SER A 93 31.14 -17.75 -4.37
N VAL A 94 32.07 -16.95 -4.91
CA VAL A 94 32.41 -15.62 -4.40
C VAL A 94 32.93 -14.78 -5.57
N ALA A 95 32.18 -13.79 -6.01
CA ALA A 95 32.67 -12.81 -6.97
C ALA A 95 33.48 -11.76 -6.21
N ASP A 96 34.81 -11.88 -6.24
CA ASP A 96 35.68 -10.87 -5.65
C ASP A 96 35.57 -9.56 -6.46
N LEU A 97 34.89 -8.59 -5.87
CA LEU A 97 34.77 -7.24 -6.41
C LEU A 97 36.09 -6.49 -6.18
N THR A 98 36.58 -5.89 -7.26
CA THR A 98 37.66 -4.91 -7.19
C THR A 98 37.12 -3.54 -7.54
N TYR A 99 37.39 -2.57 -6.68
CA TYR A 99 37.00 -1.18 -6.85
C TYR A 99 38.21 -0.41 -7.38
N THR A 100 38.08 0.15 -8.57
CA THR A 100 39.15 0.94 -9.21
C THR A 100 38.73 2.40 -9.28
N ASN A 101 39.58 3.29 -8.78
CA ASN A 101 39.30 4.73 -8.86
C ASN A 101 39.66 5.24 -10.26
N ALA A 102 38.73 5.96 -10.91
CA ALA A 102 38.94 6.49 -12.25
C ALA A 102 40.02 7.57 -12.33
N LEU A 103 40.28 8.30 -11.24
CA LEU A 103 41.24 9.40 -11.18
C LEU A 103 42.60 8.97 -10.62
N SER A 104 42.62 8.20 -9.53
CA SER A 104 43.87 7.80 -8.86
C SER A 104 44.42 6.45 -9.32
N GLN A 105 43.66 5.67 -10.11
CA GLN A 105 43.98 4.28 -10.49
C GLN A 105 44.23 3.34 -9.29
N GLU A 106 43.85 3.75 -8.08
CA GLU A 106 43.92 2.89 -6.91
C GLU A 106 42.91 1.76 -7.04
N ALA A 107 43.38 0.53 -6.84
CA ALA A 107 42.53 -0.66 -6.73
C ALA A 107 42.39 -1.04 -5.25
N LYS A 108 41.14 -1.17 -4.78
CA LYS A 108 40.80 -1.62 -3.42
C LYS A 108 39.87 -2.81 -3.49
N SER A 109 40.04 -3.77 -2.59
CA SER A 109 39.12 -4.91 -2.41
C SER A 109 37.99 -4.59 -1.42
N TYR A 110 38.17 -3.56 -0.60
CA TYR A 110 37.20 -3.10 0.39
C TYR A 110 36.88 -1.62 0.16
N HIS A 111 35.59 -1.27 0.21
CA HIS A 111 35.13 0.10 0.07
C HIS A 111 34.12 0.46 1.19
N PRO A 112 34.31 1.57 1.93
CA PRO A 112 33.47 1.93 3.07
C PRO A 112 31.99 2.13 2.68
N VAL A 113 31.72 2.71 1.51
CA VAL A 113 30.35 2.86 0.99
C VAL A 113 29.65 1.51 0.85
N VAL A 114 30.34 0.47 0.40
CA VAL A 114 29.74 -0.87 0.25
C VAL A 114 29.40 -1.47 1.61
N GLU A 115 30.27 -1.26 2.60
CA GLU A 115 30.01 -1.69 3.97
C GLU A 115 28.80 -0.99 4.59
N GLU A 116 28.67 0.33 4.40
CA GLU A 116 27.49 1.09 4.86
C GLU A 116 26.19 0.57 4.24
N HIS A 117 26.21 0.26 2.95
CA HIS A 117 25.05 -0.30 2.24
C HIS A 117 24.76 -1.74 2.64
N ARG A 118 25.79 -2.51 3.02
CA ARG A 118 25.63 -3.87 3.59
C ARG A 118 24.91 -3.81 4.94
N LEU A 119 25.36 -2.95 5.86
CA LEU A 119 24.72 -2.76 7.15
C LEU A 119 23.28 -2.25 7.01
N LEU A 120 23.03 -1.36 6.04
CA LEU A 120 21.68 -0.90 5.69
C LEU A 120 20.82 -2.07 5.20
N ALA A 121 21.34 -2.90 4.29
CA ALA A 121 20.62 -4.07 3.77
C ALA A 121 20.28 -5.06 4.89
N GLU A 122 21.24 -5.40 5.76
CA GLU A 122 21.02 -6.28 6.91
C GLU A 122 19.89 -5.76 7.82
N ARG A 123 19.90 -4.48 8.14
CA ARG A 123 18.86 -3.85 8.95
C ARG A 123 17.50 -3.91 8.26
N LEU A 124 17.42 -3.55 6.99
CA LEU A 124 16.17 -3.57 6.23
C LEU A 124 15.61 -4.98 6.07
N MET A 125 16.47 -5.99 5.91
CA MET A 125 16.05 -7.39 5.88
C MET A 125 15.44 -7.85 7.20
N LEU A 126 15.99 -7.42 8.33
CA LEU A 126 15.42 -7.72 9.66
C LEU A 126 14.07 -7.03 9.85
N GLU A 127 14.00 -5.72 9.57
CA GLU A 127 12.75 -4.95 9.66
C GLU A 127 11.66 -5.52 8.73
N TRP A 128 12.04 -5.99 7.54
CA TRP A 128 11.12 -6.64 6.61
C TRP A 128 10.58 -7.97 7.15
N LYS A 129 11.42 -8.81 7.75
CA LYS A 129 10.99 -10.05 8.39
C LYS A 129 10.04 -9.79 9.56
N GLU A 130 10.32 -8.78 10.37
CA GLU A 130 9.41 -8.35 11.44
C GLU A 130 8.07 -7.86 10.88
N LEU A 131 8.10 -7.07 9.80
CA LEU A 131 6.90 -6.60 9.12
C LEU A 131 6.06 -7.75 8.55
N GLU A 132 6.70 -8.76 7.94
CA GLU A 132 6.04 -9.97 7.46
C GLU A 132 5.37 -10.75 8.59
N GLN A 133 6.01 -10.81 9.77
CA GLN A 133 5.39 -11.42 10.94
C GLN A 133 4.18 -10.61 11.42
N LYS A 134 4.30 -9.27 11.49
CA LYS A 134 3.19 -8.38 11.88
C LYS A 134 2.00 -8.47 10.92
N ARG A 135 2.25 -8.59 9.61
CA ARG A 135 1.19 -8.74 8.59
C ARG A 135 0.38 -10.04 8.68
N LYS A 136 0.83 -11.02 9.48
CA LYS A 136 0.01 -12.20 9.80
C LYS A 136 -1.11 -11.86 10.79
N ASP A 137 -0.95 -10.81 11.58
CA ASP A 137 -1.96 -10.33 12.51
C ASP A 137 -3.02 -9.48 11.77
N ARG A 138 -4.28 -9.85 11.93
CA ARG A 138 -5.44 -9.14 11.37
C ARG A 138 -5.55 -7.72 11.92
N LEU A 139 -5.19 -7.52 13.19
CA LEU A 139 -5.25 -6.20 13.82
C LEU A 139 -4.26 -5.23 13.18
N TYR A 140 -3.06 -5.72 12.87
CA TYR A 140 -2.05 -4.94 12.16
C TYR A 140 -2.50 -4.59 10.74
N LEU A 141 -3.11 -5.54 10.01
CA LEU A 141 -3.65 -5.28 8.66
C LEU A 141 -4.71 -4.18 8.65
N ILE A 142 -5.58 -4.13 9.67
CA ILE A 142 -6.57 -3.05 9.83
C ILE A 142 -5.85 -1.71 9.99
N LYS A 143 -4.85 -1.62 10.87
CA LYS A 143 -4.07 -0.40 11.08
C LYS A 143 -3.35 0.07 9.81
N GLU A 144 -2.69 -0.86 9.11
CA GLU A 144 -1.96 -0.61 7.87
C GLU A 144 -2.91 -0.08 6.78
N LEU A 145 -4.08 -0.70 6.62
CA LEU A 145 -5.09 -0.28 5.66
C LEU A 145 -5.61 1.14 5.95
N VAL A 146 -5.91 1.46 7.21
CA VAL A 146 -6.35 2.80 7.62
C VAL A 146 -5.25 3.83 7.38
N TYR A 147 -4.01 3.52 7.76
CA TYR A 147 -2.87 4.42 7.59
C TYR A 147 -2.65 4.77 6.11
N HIS A 148 -2.61 3.77 5.23
CA HIS A 148 -2.43 4.01 3.79
C HIS A 148 -3.57 4.84 3.21
N GLN A 149 -4.81 4.59 3.64
CA GLN A 149 -5.95 5.32 3.16
C GLN A 149 -5.91 6.81 3.56
N ILE A 150 -5.42 7.11 4.76
CA ILE A 150 -5.26 8.50 5.22
C ILE A 150 -4.08 9.17 4.49
N SER A 151 -2.99 8.45 4.24
CA SER A 151 -1.78 9.01 3.61
C SER A 151 -2.00 9.57 2.20
N GLY A 152 -2.91 8.98 1.44
CA GLY A 152 -3.13 9.30 0.03
C GLY A 152 -4.18 10.38 -0.22
N ILE A 153 -4.90 10.83 0.81
CA ILE A 153 -6.19 11.48 0.63
C ILE A 153 -6.24 12.88 1.26
N LYS A 154 -6.61 13.85 0.43
CA LYS A 154 -6.82 15.25 0.85
C LYS A 154 -8.22 15.53 1.39
N ASP A 155 -9.22 14.72 1.00
CA ASP A 155 -10.64 14.92 1.35
C ASP A 155 -11.20 13.82 2.24
N VAL A 156 -11.84 14.18 3.36
CA VAL A 156 -12.50 13.25 4.30
C VAL A 156 -13.44 12.27 3.59
N ARG A 157 -14.22 12.76 2.61
CA ARG A 157 -15.23 11.96 1.90
C ARG A 157 -14.62 10.80 1.10
N LYS A 158 -13.36 10.94 0.69
CA LYS A 158 -12.65 9.91 -0.08
C LYS A 158 -11.99 8.88 0.84
N VAL A 159 -11.84 9.18 2.13
CA VAL A 159 -11.26 8.26 3.12
C VAL A 159 -12.13 7.00 3.21
N SER A 160 -13.45 7.16 3.26
CA SER A 160 -14.41 6.05 3.30
C SER A 160 -14.74 5.50 1.91
N ASN A 161 -13.74 4.95 1.22
CA ASN A 161 -13.93 4.28 -0.07
C ASN A 161 -14.63 2.93 0.13
N PRO A 162 -15.67 2.56 -0.67
CA PRO A 162 -16.35 1.27 -0.55
C PRO A 162 -15.39 0.07 -0.55
N LYS A 163 -14.35 0.07 -1.38
CA LYS A 163 -13.36 -1.03 -1.42
C LYS A 163 -12.58 -1.19 -0.12
N VAL A 164 -12.28 -0.07 0.56
CA VAL A 164 -11.57 -0.06 1.83
C VAL A 164 -12.51 -0.51 2.95
N MET A 165 -13.76 -0.06 2.91
CA MET A 165 -14.79 -0.49 3.84
C MET A 165 -15.05 -1.99 3.76
N GLU A 166 -15.19 -2.56 2.56
CA GLU A 166 -15.37 -4.01 2.38
C GLU A 166 -14.23 -4.81 3.05
N ARG A 167 -12.97 -4.41 2.82
CA ARG A 167 -11.81 -5.06 3.45
C ARG A 167 -11.77 -4.89 4.96
N LEU A 168 -12.14 -3.71 5.48
CA LEU A 168 -12.22 -3.48 6.92
C LEU A 168 -13.26 -4.37 7.57
N LEU A 169 -14.44 -4.49 6.95
CA LEU A 169 -15.53 -5.34 7.45
C LEU A 169 -15.12 -6.82 7.43
N GLU A 170 -14.42 -7.26 6.38
CA GLU A 170 -13.85 -8.61 6.30
C GLU A 170 -12.85 -8.88 7.44
N TYR A 171 -11.89 -7.98 7.68
CA TYR A 171 -10.92 -8.16 8.77
C TYR A 171 -11.55 -8.10 10.17
N LEU A 172 -12.63 -7.33 10.33
CA LEU A 172 -13.39 -7.23 11.58
C LEU A 172 -14.40 -8.38 11.77
N GLY A 173 -14.59 -9.25 10.76
CA GLY A 173 -15.56 -10.35 10.81
C GLY A 173 -17.00 -9.87 10.90
N ILE A 174 -17.34 -8.76 10.24
CA ILE A 174 -18.70 -8.19 10.21
C ILE A 174 -19.40 -8.67 8.95
N ASP A 175 -20.53 -9.34 9.10
CA ASP A 175 -21.38 -9.72 7.97
C ASP A 175 -22.31 -8.55 7.59
N VAL A 176 -22.22 -8.11 6.35
CA VAL A 176 -22.94 -6.95 5.81
C VAL A 176 -24.46 -7.17 5.83
N LEU A 177 -24.92 -8.41 5.66
CA LEU A 177 -26.34 -8.73 5.56
C LEU A 177 -27.02 -8.71 6.94
N THR A 178 -26.35 -9.23 7.96
CA THR A 178 -26.90 -9.37 9.32
C THR A 178 -26.56 -8.18 10.20
N GLU A 179 -25.38 -7.56 10.03
CA GLU A 179 -24.83 -6.54 10.92
C GLU A 179 -24.62 -5.17 10.22
N SER A 180 -25.49 -4.83 9.25
CA SER A 180 -25.41 -3.56 8.52
C SER A 180 -25.37 -2.30 9.40
N TYR A 181 -25.91 -2.38 10.63
CA TYR A 181 -25.88 -1.28 11.60
C TYR A 181 -24.48 -0.90 12.07
N LEU A 182 -23.52 -1.84 12.07
CA LEU A 182 -22.13 -1.61 12.50
C LEU A 182 -21.30 -0.82 11.47
N ILE A 183 -21.72 -0.80 10.21
CA ILE A 183 -21.00 -0.11 9.12
C ILE A 183 -20.85 1.39 9.43
N ARG A 184 -21.89 2.00 10.03
CA ARG A 184 -21.85 3.41 10.43
C ARG A 184 -20.72 3.67 11.43
N ARG A 185 -20.49 2.75 12.37
CA ARG A 185 -19.48 2.89 13.41
C ARG A 185 -18.07 2.77 12.85
N VAL A 186 -17.83 1.78 12.00
CA VAL A 186 -16.55 1.61 11.30
C VAL A 186 -16.20 2.86 10.48
N LYS A 187 -17.19 3.42 9.77
CA LYS A 187 -17.03 4.67 9.03
C LYS A 187 -16.65 5.85 9.93
N GLN A 188 -17.30 6.00 11.09
CA GLN A 188 -17.00 7.07 12.03
C GLN A 188 -15.58 6.98 12.57
N VAL A 189 -15.08 5.77 12.86
CA VAL A 189 -13.71 5.57 13.34
C VAL A 189 -12.70 5.94 12.25
N LEU A 190 -12.96 5.57 11.00
CA LEU A 190 -12.10 5.92 9.87
C LEU A 190 -12.04 7.45 9.65
N GLU A 191 -13.19 8.14 9.69
CA GLU A 191 -13.25 9.60 9.58
C GLU A 191 -12.59 10.28 10.80
N GLY A 192 -12.81 9.75 12.00
CA GLY A 192 -12.18 10.22 13.23
C GLY A 192 -10.65 10.10 13.21
N ALA A 193 -10.11 8.99 12.69
CA ALA A 193 -8.69 8.79 12.51
C ALA A 193 -8.09 9.84 11.55
N TYR A 194 -8.76 10.11 10.44
CA TYR A 194 -8.35 11.17 9.51
C TYR A 194 -8.31 12.55 10.19
N PHE A 195 -9.34 12.90 10.98
CA PHE A 195 -9.36 14.18 11.69
C PHE A 195 -8.28 14.27 12.77
N THR A 196 -7.99 13.16 13.44
CA THR A 196 -6.93 13.09 14.46
C THR A 196 -5.57 13.35 13.82
N VAL A 197 -5.26 12.70 12.70
CA VAL A 197 -4.02 12.94 11.93
C VAL A 197 -3.92 14.39 11.48
N LYS A 198 -5.02 14.97 10.98
CA LYS A 198 -5.05 16.38 10.56
C LYS A 198 -4.84 17.35 11.73
N HIS A 199 -5.43 17.05 12.88
CA HIS A 199 -5.28 17.86 14.09
C HIS A 199 -3.85 17.83 14.63
N LEU A 200 -3.17 16.68 14.53
CA LEU A 200 -1.79 16.50 14.97
C LEU A 200 -0.74 17.14 14.02
N GLY A 201 -1.16 17.79 12.93
CA GLY A 201 -0.23 18.45 12.00
C GLY A 201 0.21 17.57 10.82
N GLY A 202 -0.45 16.44 10.58
CA GLY A 202 -0.22 15.57 9.42
C GLY A 202 0.45 14.24 9.77
N LEU A 203 0.82 13.49 8.73
CA LEU A 203 1.32 12.12 8.86
C LEU A 203 2.69 12.00 9.57
N HIS A 204 3.44 13.09 9.73
CA HIS A 204 4.74 13.07 10.38
C HIS A 204 4.67 12.69 11.87
N HIS A 205 3.51 12.88 12.49
CA HIS A 205 3.28 12.62 13.91
C HIS A 205 2.54 11.30 14.19
N VAL A 206 2.16 10.57 13.13
CA VAL A 206 1.34 9.37 13.25
C VAL A 206 2.02 8.22 12.52
N THR A 207 2.09 7.06 13.16
CA THR A 207 2.61 5.84 12.59
C THR A 207 1.48 4.84 12.36
N VAL A 208 1.77 3.73 11.68
CA VAL A 208 0.81 2.63 11.50
C VAL A 208 0.26 2.16 12.86
N ASP A 209 1.11 2.08 13.88
CA ASP A 209 0.71 1.59 15.19
C ASP A 209 -0.21 2.54 15.97
N THR A 210 -0.09 3.86 15.73
CA THR A 210 -0.79 4.91 16.48
C THR A 210 -1.98 5.51 15.76
N VAL A 211 -2.19 5.19 14.48
CA VAL A 211 -3.27 5.80 13.67
C VAL A 211 -4.67 5.50 14.21
N VAL A 212 -4.89 4.27 14.69
CA VAL A 212 -6.18 3.78 15.19
C VAL A 212 -5.94 2.77 16.30
N ASP A 213 -6.74 2.89 17.35
CA ASP A 213 -6.89 1.86 18.36
C ASP A 213 -7.95 0.82 17.93
N VAL A 214 -7.46 -0.29 17.38
CA VAL A 214 -8.31 -1.39 16.91
C VAL A 214 -8.96 -2.13 18.07
N HIS A 215 -8.33 -2.19 19.24
CA HIS A 215 -8.92 -2.85 20.41
C HIS A 215 -10.12 -2.06 20.91
N ALA A 216 -9.99 -0.73 21.01
CA ALA A 216 -11.11 0.13 21.33
C ALA A 216 -12.25 0.01 20.31
N LEU A 217 -11.93 -0.11 19.01
CA LEU A 217 -12.94 -0.35 17.98
C LEU A 217 -13.68 -1.69 18.20
N ILE A 218 -12.97 -2.78 18.48
CA ILE A 218 -13.58 -4.10 18.73
C ILE A 218 -14.53 -4.05 19.94
N VAL A 219 -14.10 -3.43 21.03
CA VAL A 219 -14.94 -3.27 22.23
C VAL A 219 -16.19 -2.46 21.90
N GLN A 220 -16.06 -1.37 21.15
CA GLN A 220 -17.21 -0.56 20.73
C GLN A 220 -18.19 -1.33 19.85
N LEU A 221 -17.69 -2.15 18.92
CA LEU A 221 -18.53 -3.00 18.07
C LEU A 221 -19.29 -4.04 18.90
N ALA A 222 -18.63 -4.65 19.90
CA ALA A 222 -19.27 -5.58 20.83
C ALA A 222 -20.41 -4.93 21.64
N LEU A 223 -20.20 -3.70 22.13
CA LEU A 223 -21.22 -2.93 22.84
C LEU A 223 -22.41 -2.59 21.93
N GLU A 224 -22.16 -2.22 20.67
CA GLU A 224 -23.23 -1.94 19.71
C GLU A 224 -24.03 -3.19 19.35
N ARG A 225 -23.36 -4.35 19.21
CA ARG A 225 -24.04 -5.66 19.04
C ARG A 225 -24.97 -5.95 20.21
N ALA A 226 -24.48 -5.78 21.45
CA ALA A 226 -25.27 -5.98 22.66
C ALA A 226 -26.48 -5.04 22.70
N ALA A 227 -26.26 -3.76 22.40
CA ALA A 227 -27.32 -2.76 22.36
C ALA A 227 -28.37 -3.04 21.27
N PHE A 228 -27.95 -3.55 20.11
CA PHE A 228 -28.87 -3.94 19.04
C PHE A 228 -29.71 -5.15 19.45
N MET A 229 -29.09 -6.20 19.98
CA MET A 229 -29.80 -7.39 20.45
C MET A 229 -30.81 -7.08 21.55
N LYS A 230 -30.49 -6.16 22.49
CA LYS A 230 -31.45 -5.68 23.50
C LYS A 230 -32.68 -5.02 22.88
N LYS A 231 -32.54 -4.31 21.75
CA LYS A 231 -33.66 -3.66 21.05
C LYS A 231 -34.53 -4.63 20.26
N VAL A 232 -33.94 -5.69 19.73
CA VAL A 232 -34.64 -6.69 18.89
C VAL A 232 -35.25 -7.81 19.74
N SER A 233 -34.72 -8.06 20.94
CA SER A 233 -35.29 -9.03 21.87
C SER A 233 -36.73 -8.67 22.24
N PRO A 234 -37.71 -9.58 22.10
CA PRO A 234 -39.11 -9.32 22.43
C PRO A 234 -39.34 -9.01 23.92
N SER A 235 -38.42 -9.44 24.79
CA SER A 235 -38.44 -9.11 26.23
C SER A 235 -37.60 -7.87 26.57
N GLY A 236 -36.78 -7.36 25.64
CA GLY A 236 -35.80 -6.30 25.89
C GLY A 236 -34.62 -6.70 26.80
N LEU A 237 -34.60 -7.95 27.29
CA LEU A 237 -33.62 -8.46 28.24
C LEU A 237 -32.80 -9.57 27.58
N LEU A 238 -31.47 -9.47 27.71
CA LEU A 238 -30.52 -10.53 27.37
C LEU A 238 -29.95 -11.06 28.68
N TYR A 239 -29.83 -12.38 28.82
CA TYR A 239 -29.22 -13.01 29.99
C TYR A 239 -27.81 -13.47 29.65
N CYS A 240 -26.92 -13.42 30.63
CA CYS A 240 -25.57 -13.96 30.52
C CYS A 240 -25.63 -15.48 30.29
N ILE A 241 -24.88 -16.00 29.32
CA ILE A 241 -24.87 -17.41 28.98
C ILE A 241 -24.22 -18.29 30.06
N GLU A 242 -23.29 -17.74 30.85
CA GLU A 242 -22.60 -18.51 31.90
C GLU A 242 -23.40 -18.63 33.19
N CYS A 243 -24.04 -17.54 33.63
CA CYS A 243 -24.74 -17.52 34.90
C CYS A 243 -26.26 -17.55 34.79
N GLU A 244 -26.82 -17.37 33.59
CA GLU A 244 -28.26 -17.43 33.23
C GLU A 244 -29.19 -16.54 34.09
N THR A 245 -28.63 -15.72 34.97
CA THR A 245 -29.35 -14.99 36.03
C THR A 245 -29.10 -13.50 35.95
N ALA A 246 -27.86 -13.08 35.68
CA ALA A 246 -27.51 -11.69 35.47
C ALA A 246 -27.86 -11.25 34.04
N LEU A 247 -28.19 -9.96 33.89
CA LEU A 247 -28.38 -9.36 32.57
C LEU A 247 -27.03 -9.32 31.83
N GLY A 248 -27.09 -9.75 30.58
CA GLY A 248 -25.98 -9.69 29.64
C GLY A 248 -25.76 -8.25 29.17
N ASP A 249 -24.56 -7.74 29.39
CA ASP A 249 -24.18 -6.37 29.06
C ASP A 249 -23.11 -6.30 27.97
N VAL A 250 -22.37 -7.38 27.76
CA VAL A 250 -21.30 -7.46 26.77
C VAL A 250 -21.48 -8.68 25.89
N ILE A 251 -21.20 -8.55 24.59
CA ILE A 251 -21.15 -9.67 23.66
C ILE A 251 -19.70 -9.98 23.35
N CYS A 252 -19.31 -11.25 23.48
CA CYS A 252 -17.97 -11.67 23.14
C CYS A 252 -17.73 -11.57 21.63
N GLY A 253 -16.64 -10.92 21.24
CA GLY A 253 -16.29 -10.75 19.83
C GLY A 253 -15.88 -12.03 19.10
N SER A 254 -15.56 -13.11 19.83
CA SER A 254 -15.14 -14.39 19.24
C SER A 254 -16.24 -15.44 19.17
N CYS A 255 -17.11 -15.55 20.19
CA CYS A 255 -18.20 -16.54 20.19
C CYS A 255 -19.59 -15.93 19.98
N HIS A 256 -19.73 -14.59 19.95
CA HIS A 256 -21.01 -13.88 19.83
C HIS A 256 -22.03 -14.17 20.94
N ASP A 257 -21.61 -14.82 22.02
CA ASP A 257 -22.45 -15.04 23.19
C ASP A 257 -22.50 -13.80 24.09
N VAL A 258 -23.58 -13.70 24.86
CA VAL A 258 -23.83 -12.58 25.77
C VAL A 258 -23.33 -12.93 27.17
N PHE A 259 -22.52 -12.06 27.77
CA PHE A 259 -21.97 -12.19 29.11
C PHE A 259 -22.34 -10.98 29.98
N CYS A 260 -22.39 -11.17 31.30
CA CYS A 260 -22.44 -10.07 32.25
C CYS A 260 -21.02 -9.57 32.58
N ASN A 261 -20.89 -8.36 33.10
CA ASN A 261 -19.59 -7.77 33.47
C ASN A 261 -18.80 -8.57 34.53
N ALA A 262 -19.43 -9.53 35.22
CA ALA A 262 -18.77 -10.37 36.22
C ALA A 262 -18.25 -11.71 35.66
N CYS A 263 -18.79 -12.16 34.53
CA CYS A 263 -18.41 -13.42 33.85
C CYS A 263 -17.41 -13.19 32.70
N MET A 264 -17.09 -11.94 32.40
CA MET A 264 -16.10 -11.55 31.39
C MET A 264 -14.79 -11.18 32.06
#